data_AF-A0A2G8LAE4-F1
#
_entry.id   AF-A0A2G8LAE4-F1
#
_cell.length_a   1.000
_cell.length_b   1.000
_cell.length_c   1.000
_cell.angle_alpha   90.00
_cell.angle_beta   90.00
_cell.angle_gamma   90.00
#
_symmetry.space_group_name_H-M   'P 1'
#
loop_
_entity.id
_entity.type
_entity.pdbx_description
1 polymer ?
#
loop_
_entity_poly.entity_id
_entity_poly.type
_entity_poly.pdbx_seq_one_letter_code
_entity_poly.pdbx_strand_id
1 'polypeptide(L)'
;MGNYDVSSIDMSSLLIQGFEPIVQWQSEQVTIYAEEKTATLFLEIAEPRGRDVTIGLLSYGVGLTIHDDITIPETATIPEGKYVGSVNVTLHDDAVEGSSENGYRKIRIKFSEVLKGKASLGGYGYREIIDVNILGPATSETGCHSGSFRTSRVIANEGDGSAVLTLIVNEPFDEDLVIPYRVNLEWTGTTSHARHEIDYMYRVAHHEEMGYKRAILPAGETSLDVPFQLRDDDIPEDVEQFMVQINRDNLSHRINILTDTVIVDIVDNDRCPDTPGAQYYDGSCYFKVFLPGEVVISADEAINRCHDQGGYLAIIESEVENTIVSDTADLKQAWIGAIRDPDDQDTFIWSDGSSLVFDCWRQREPNNRLGNENCVKINYVRLGFWNDTPCQGDKQVRFGVCEKPAVSSDSM
;
A
#
# COMPACT_ATOMS: atom_id res chain seq x y z
N MET A 1 -34.76 -6.65 -54.96
CA MET A 1 -33.96 -7.74 -54.37
C MET A 1 -32.51 -7.29 -54.38
N GLY A 2 -32.01 -6.87 -53.23
CA GLY A 2 -30.60 -6.55 -53.00
C GLY A 2 -30.35 -6.88 -51.53
N ASN A 3 -29.71 -8.02 -51.30
CA ASN A 3 -29.33 -8.51 -49.98
C ASN A 3 -28.28 -7.58 -49.40
N TYR A 4 -28.54 -6.99 -48.23
CA TYR A 4 -27.47 -6.50 -47.37
C TYR A 4 -27.19 -7.59 -46.33
N ASP A 5 -26.01 -8.16 -46.48
CA ASP A 5 -25.38 -9.15 -45.62
C ASP A 5 -25.09 -8.52 -44.26
N VAL A 6 -25.69 -9.04 -43.19
CA VAL A 6 -25.40 -8.63 -41.81
C VAL A 6 -24.32 -9.57 -41.28
N SER A 7 -23.11 -9.44 -41.80
CA SER A 7 -21.94 -10.10 -41.27
C SER A 7 -20.76 -9.13 -41.26
N SER A 8 -20.15 -8.98 -40.08
CA SER A 8 -19.06 -8.06 -39.70
C SER A 8 -19.44 -6.58 -39.52
N ILE A 9 -20.14 -6.26 -38.43
CA ILE A 9 -19.78 -5.05 -37.69
C ILE A 9 -18.60 -5.46 -36.80
N ASP A 10 -17.41 -5.04 -37.20
CA ASP A 10 -16.23 -5.13 -36.37
C ASP A 10 -16.37 -4.14 -35.20
N MET A 11 -16.79 -4.66 -34.04
CA MET A 11 -16.92 -3.88 -32.80
C MET A 11 -15.58 -3.38 -32.25
N SER A 12 -14.44 -3.73 -32.86
CA SER A 12 -13.14 -3.14 -32.50
C SER A 12 -12.95 -1.72 -33.01
N SER A 13 -13.83 -1.23 -33.91
CA SER A 13 -13.76 0.11 -34.50
C SER A 13 -14.65 1.16 -33.82
N LEU A 14 -15.46 0.75 -32.83
CA LEU A 14 -16.04 1.68 -31.85
C LEU A 14 -15.01 1.91 -30.75
N LEU A 15 -13.94 2.63 -31.09
CA LEU A 15 -13.23 3.44 -30.11
C LEU A 15 -14.28 4.36 -29.50
N ILE A 16 -14.80 4.00 -28.32
CA ILE A 16 -15.45 4.94 -27.42
C ILE A 16 -14.52 6.15 -27.42
N GLN A 17 -14.99 7.31 -27.88
CA GLN A 17 -14.31 8.57 -27.58
C GLN A 17 -14.28 8.66 -26.06
N GLY A 18 -13.19 8.15 -25.48
CA GLY A 18 -13.11 7.84 -24.07
C GLY A 18 -13.35 9.11 -23.28
N PHE A 19 -14.38 9.10 -22.43
CA PHE A 19 -14.63 10.16 -21.48
C PHE A 19 -13.32 10.52 -20.77
N GLU A 20 -13.11 11.82 -20.52
CA GLU A 20 -11.96 12.23 -19.73
C GLU A 20 -12.08 11.64 -18.32
N PRO A 21 -10.99 11.13 -17.75
CA PRO A 21 -11.02 10.57 -16.41
C PRO A 21 -11.47 11.66 -15.43
N ILE A 22 -12.35 11.32 -14.50
CA ILE A 22 -12.91 12.27 -13.55
C ILE A 22 -12.06 12.24 -12.28
N VAL A 23 -11.67 13.41 -11.81
CA VAL A 23 -11.01 13.59 -10.53
C VAL A 23 -12.00 14.11 -9.49
N GLN A 24 -11.97 13.49 -8.31
CA GLN A 24 -12.78 13.87 -7.16
C GLN A 24 -11.99 13.76 -5.86
N TRP A 25 -12.43 14.46 -4.82
CA TRP A 25 -11.99 14.18 -3.45
C TRP A 25 -12.48 12.81 -3.01
N GLN A 26 -11.69 12.09 -2.21
CA GLN A 26 -12.10 10.78 -1.69
C GLN A 26 -13.10 10.85 -0.54
N SER A 27 -13.12 11.98 0.16
CA SER A 27 -14.02 12.24 1.27
C SER A 27 -14.66 13.60 1.12
N GLU A 28 -15.87 13.75 1.65
CA GLU A 28 -16.55 15.04 1.68
C GLU A 28 -15.93 15.98 2.72
N GLN A 29 -15.34 15.40 3.76
CA GLN A 29 -14.73 16.14 4.84
C GLN A 29 -13.59 15.39 5.53
N VAL A 30 -12.61 16.15 6.01
CA VAL A 30 -11.48 15.68 6.83
C VAL A 30 -11.39 16.56 8.07
N THR A 31 -11.03 15.97 9.20
CA THR A 31 -10.82 16.70 10.45
C THR A 31 -9.33 16.73 10.75
N ILE A 32 -8.81 17.92 11.03
CA ILE A 32 -7.46 18.13 11.53
C ILE A 32 -7.56 18.45 13.01
N TYR A 33 -6.89 17.67 13.83
CA TYR A 33 -6.75 17.98 15.24
C TYR A 33 -5.65 19.03 15.43
N ALA A 34 -5.93 20.05 16.23
CA ALA A 34 -5.01 21.16 16.46
C ALA A 34 -3.60 20.71 16.87
N GLU A 35 -3.51 19.64 17.67
CA GLU A 35 -2.26 19.05 18.13
C GLU A 35 -1.46 18.33 17.04
N GLU A 36 -2.10 17.85 15.98
CA GLU A 36 -1.44 17.08 14.90
C GLU A 36 -0.69 18.00 13.94
N LYS A 37 -1.08 19.28 13.85
CA LYS A 37 -0.53 20.33 12.97
C LYS A 37 -0.55 20.04 11.48
N THR A 38 -0.74 18.81 11.03
CA THR A 38 -0.84 18.46 9.61
C THR A 38 -1.94 17.45 9.36
N ALA A 39 -2.54 17.51 8.17
CA ALA A 39 -3.40 16.45 7.66
C ALA A 39 -3.16 16.25 6.18
N THR A 40 -3.43 15.03 5.73
CA THR A 40 -3.34 14.66 4.32
C THR A 40 -4.74 14.52 3.74
N LEU A 41 -5.01 15.28 2.68
CA LEU A 41 -6.22 15.19 1.90
C LEU A 41 -5.94 14.31 0.68
N PHE A 42 -6.88 13.44 0.33
CA PHE A 42 -6.72 12.52 -0.79
C PHE A 42 -7.72 12.81 -1.90
N LEU A 43 -7.21 12.77 -3.13
CA LEU A 43 -7.96 12.90 -4.37
C LEU A 43 -7.74 11.66 -5.21
N GLU A 44 -8.74 11.28 -5.97
CA GLU A 44 -8.73 10.07 -6.79
C GLU A 44 -9.11 10.34 -8.24
N ILE A 45 -8.60 9.51 -9.13
CA ILE A 45 -8.89 9.53 -10.56
C ILE A 45 -9.36 8.15 -11.01
N ALA A 46 -10.50 8.11 -11.69
CA ALA A 46 -10.92 6.90 -12.38
C ALA A 46 -10.10 6.74 -13.68
N GLU A 47 -9.45 5.60 -13.87
CA GLU A 47 -8.67 5.26 -15.08
C GLU A 47 -7.53 6.26 -15.41
N PRO A 48 -6.46 6.32 -14.60
CA PRO A 48 -5.33 7.21 -14.86
C PRO A 48 -4.71 6.93 -16.23
N ARG A 49 -4.52 7.99 -17.02
CA ARG A 49 -3.90 7.91 -18.35
C ARG A 49 -2.46 8.37 -18.26
N GLY A 50 -1.52 7.52 -18.69
CA GLY A 50 -0.05 7.56 -18.49
C GLY A 50 0.69 8.89 -18.61
N ARG A 51 0.34 9.88 -17.78
CA ARG A 51 1.01 11.13 -17.43
C ARG A 51 0.46 11.62 -16.10
N ASP A 52 1.22 12.44 -15.38
CA ASP A 52 0.70 13.12 -14.20
C ASP A 52 -0.51 14.01 -14.54
N VAL A 53 -1.44 14.10 -13.59
CA VAL A 53 -2.54 15.06 -13.61
C VAL A 53 -2.35 16.05 -12.46
N THR A 54 -2.18 17.33 -12.77
CA THR A 54 -2.04 18.39 -11.77
C THR A 54 -3.25 19.32 -11.81
N ILE A 55 -3.79 19.63 -10.64
CA ILE A 55 -5.05 20.35 -10.45
C ILE A 55 -4.80 21.57 -9.57
N GLY A 56 -5.34 22.71 -9.95
CA GLY A 56 -5.37 23.92 -9.13
C GLY A 56 -6.40 23.82 -8.01
N LEU A 57 -6.06 24.37 -6.85
CA LEU A 57 -6.88 24.38 -5.64
C LEU A 57 -7.23 25.82 -5.25
N LEU A 58 -8.52 26.06 -4.97
CA LEU A 58 -9.01 27.30 -4.40
C LEU A 58 -9.55 27.04 -2.99
N SER A 59 -8.94 27.68 -2.01
CA SER A 59 -9.35 27.61 -0.61
C SER A 59 -10.09 28.87 -0.18
N TYR A 60 -11.11 28.70 0.65
CA TYR A 60 -11.84 29.80 1.28
C TYR A 60 -12.40 29.35 2.63
N GLY A 61 -12.32 30.23 3.63
CA GLY A 61 -12.74 29.93 5.00
C GLY A 61 -13.42 31.13 5.65
N VAL A 62 -14.26 30.87 6.64
CA VAL A 62 -14.86 31.91 7.49
C VAL A 62 -14.08 31.95 8.80
N GLY A 63 -13.50 33.10 9.13
CA GLY A 63 -12.80 33.30 10.41
C GLY A 63 -11.39 32.72 10.48
N LEU A 64 -10.79 32.33 9.36
CA LEU A 64 -9.38 31.94 9.25
C LEU A 64 -8.70 32.79 8.18
N THR A 65 -7.51 33.25 8.49
CA THR A 65 -6.57 33.87 7.56
C THR A 65 -5.73 32.79 6.90
N ILE A 66 -6.03 32.51 5.63
CA ILE A 66 -5.24 31.59 4.80
C ILE A 66 -3.82 32.16 4.71
N HIS A 67 -2.82 31.30 4.93
CA HIS A 67 -1.37 31.57 5.10
C HIS A 67 -0.90 31.92 6.51
N ASP A 68 -1.71 32.58 7.33
CA ASP A 68 -1.33 32.91 8.71
C ASP A 68 -1.68 31.73 9.63
N ASP A 69 -2.93 31.26 9.59
CA ASP A 69 -3.40 30.16 10.44
C ASP A 69 -3.17 28.77 9.79
N ILE A 70 -3.15 28.73 8.46
CA ILE A 70 -3.10 27.46 7.72
C ILE A 70 -2.42 27.62 6.36
N THR A 71 -1.53 26.70 6.04
CA THR A 71 -0.96 26.54 4.71
C THR A 71 -1.68 25.41 3.98
N ILE A 72 -2.29 25.77 2.85
CA ILE A 72 -2.88 24.83 1.89
C ILE A 72 -2.13 25.01 0.56
N PRO A 73 -1.59 23.94 -0.03
CA PRO A 73 -0.99 24.00 -1.35
C PRO A 73 -1.96 24.54 -2.41
N GLU A 74 -1.46 25.31 -3.38
CA GLU A 74 -2.27 25.81 -4.50
C GLU A 74 -2.54 24.73 -5.55
N THR A 75 -1.84 23.60 -5.49
CA THR A 75 -1.99 22.51 -6.46
C THR A 75 -1.96 21.14 -5.80
N ALA A 76 -2.64 20.19 -6.44
CA ALA A 76 -2.58 18.76 -6.14
C ALA A 76 -2.09 18.02 -7.38
N THR A 77 -1.29 16.95 -7.21
CA THR A 77 -0.85 16.12 -8.33
C THR A 77 -1.17 14.65 -8.06
N ILE A 78 -1.77 14.00 -9.05
CA ILE A 78 -1.87 12.54 -9.13
C ILE A 78 -0.73 12.08 -10.05
N PRO A 79 0.25 11.31 -9.54
CA PRO A 79 1.38 10.83 -10.35
C PRO A 79 0.94 9.90 -11.48
N GLU A 80 1.75 9.83 -12.54
CA GLU A 80 1.56 8.90 -13.64
C GLU A 80 1.33 7.46 -13.16
N GLY A 81 0.26 6.83 -13.68
CA GLY A 81 -0.10 5.44 -13.37
C GLY A 81 -0.68 5.22 -11.98
N LYS A 82 -0.83 6.27 -11.15
CA LYS A 82 -1.46 6.18 -9.84
C LYS A 82 -2.93 6.60 -9.90
N TYR A 83 -3.75 5.95 -9.08
CA TYR A 83 -5.18 6.25 -8.94
C TYR A 83 -5.46 7.33 -7.90
N VAL A 84 -4.48 7.61 -7.04
CA VAL A 84 -4.62 8.50 -5.88
C VAL A 84 -3.47 9.50 -5.86
N GLY A 85 -3.81 10.75 -5.57
CA GLY A 85 -2.87 11.82 -5.21
C GLY A 85 -3.19 12.33 -3.82
N SER A 86 -2.26 13.10 -3.26
CA SER A 86 -2.43 13.67 -1.92
C SER A 86 -2.02 15.13 -1.86
N VAL A 87 -2.56 15.82 -0.86
CA VAL A 87 -2.27 17.21 -0.54
C VAL A 87 -2.08 17.30 0.97
N ASN A 88 -0.90 17.73 1.40
CA ASN A 88 -0.63 17.97 2.82
C ASN A 88 -1.00 19.40 3.18
N VAL A 89 -1.86 19.53 4.18
CA VAL A 89 -2.28 20.80 4.78
C VAL A 89 -1.58 20.95 6.13
N THR A 90 -1.15 22.17 6.46
CA THR A 90 -0.41 22.45 7.70
C THR A 90 -1.09 23.58 8.46
N LEU A 91 -1.39 23.36 9.73
CA LEU A 91 -1.86 24.36 10.69
C LEU A 91 -0.69 25.08 11.35
N HIS A 92 -0.86 26.37 11.57
CA HIS A 92 0.05 27.21 12.36
C HIS A 92 -0.56 27.46 13.75
N ASP A 93 0.30 27.78 14.72
CA ASP A 93 0.07 27.67 16.18
C ASP A 93 -1.04 28.60 16.75
N ASP A 94 -1.69 29.42 15.92
CA ASP A 94 -2.77 30.37 16.24
C ASP A 94 -4.15 29.99 15.67
N ALA A 95 -4.24 28.93 14.84
CA ALA A 95 -5.47 28.54 14.15
C ALA A 95 -6.64 28.17 15.08
N VAL A 96 -6.35 27.89 16.36
CA VAL A 96 -7.28 27.44 17.39
C VAL A 96 -7.83 28.60 18.23
N GLU A 97 -7.15 29.76 18.25
CA GLU A 97 -7.57 30.91 19.03
C GLU A 97 -8.71 31.66 18.34
N GLY A 98 -9.94 31.31 18.73
CA GLY A 98 -11.17 32.03 18.44
C GLY A 98 -12.27 31.03 18.17
N SER A 99 -13.01 30.75 19.23
CA SER A 99 -14.16 29.87 19.27
C SER A 99 -15.17 30.22 18.18
N SER A 100 -15.44 29.28 17.28
CA SER A 100 -16.74 29.27 16.61
C SER A 100 -17.80 28.80 17.61
N GLU A 101 -19.06 29.22 17.44
CA GLU A 101 -20.19 28.77 18.30
C GLU A 101 -20.37 27.23 18.33
N ASN A 102 -19.77 26.51 17.37
CA ASN A 102 -19.90 25.06 17.22
C ASN A 102 -18.66 24.26 17.70
N GLY A 103 -17.62 24.91 18.22
CA GLY A 103 -16.41 24.24 18.74
C GLY A 103 -15.39 23.75 17.69
N TYR A 104 -15.61 24.02 16.39
CA TYR A 104 -14.66 23.72 15.32
C TYR A 104 -14.70 24.78 14.21
N ARG A 105 -13.57 25.02 13.53
CA ARG A 105 -13.52 25.90 12.35
C ARG A 105 -13.57 25.09 11.07
N LYS A 106 -13.96 25.73 9.96
CA LYS A 106 -14.17 25.04 8.68
C LYS A 106 -13.59 25.84 7.52
N ILE A 107 -12.79 25.15 6.72
CA ILE A 107 -12.26 25.65 5.44
C ILE A 107 -12.82 24.77 4.33
N ARG A 108 -13.09 25.39 3.20
CA ARG A 108 -13.50 24.69 2.00
C ARG A 108 -12.42 24.78 0.95
N ILE A 109 -12.06 23.64 0.36
CA ILE A 109 -11.13 23.56 -0.76
C ILE A 109 -11.90 23.04 -1.97
N LYS A 110 -11.81 23.77 -3.07
CA LYS A 110 -12.46 23.47 -4.34
C LYS A 110 -11.40 23.28 -5.43
N PHE A 111 -11.60 22.31 -6.32
CA PHE A 111 -10.83 22.28 -7.57
C PHE A 111 -11.13 23.48 -8.45
N SER A 112 -10.11 24.02 -9.11
CA SER A 112 -10.24 25.21 -9.95
C SER A 112 -10.09 24.88 -11.44
N GLU A 113 -8.95 24.33 -11.83
CA GLU A 113 -8.66 23.93 -13.20
C GLU A 113 -7.65 22.77 -13.25
N VAL A 114 -7.61 22.06 -14.38
CA VAL A 114 -6.54 21.10 -14.68
C VAL A 114 -5.37 21.85 -15.30
N LEU A 115 -4.25 21.90 -14.57
CA LEU A 115 -3.03 22.61 -14.95
C LEU A 115 -2.11 21.75 -15.82
N LYS A 116 -2.10 20.43 -15.60
CA LYS A 116 -1.31 19.44 -16.36
C LYS A 116 -2.13 18.15 -16.51
N GLY A 117 -1.99 17.48 -17.65
CA GLY A 117 -2.69 16.23 -17.94
C GLY A 117 -4.05 16.45 -18.60
N LYS A 118 -4.89 15.40 -18.61
CA LYS A 118 -6.27 15.46 -19.11
C LYS A 118 -7.18 14.78 -18.09
N ALA A 119 -8.08 15.57 -17.52
CA ALA A 119 -9.09 15.11 -16.59
C ALA A 119 -10.27 16.08 -16.56
N SER A 120 -11.43 15.59 -16.14
CA SER A 120 -12.56 16.40 -15.74
C SER A 120 -12.58 16.54 -14.21
N LEU A 121 -13.02 17.69 -13.70
CA LEU A 121 -13.07 17.99 -12.27
C LEU A 121 -14.50 17.89 -11.74
N GLY A 122 -14.77 16.94 -10.85
CA GLY A 122 -16.07 16.80 -10.18
C GLY A 122 -17.29 16.74 -11.13
N GLY A 123 -18.48 17.10 -10.61
CA GLY A 123 -19.74 17.09 -11.35
C GLY A 123 -20.93 16.55 -10.54
N TYR A 124 -22.08 16.34 -11.19
CA TYR A 124 -23.26 15.74 -10.53
C TYR A 124 -22.92 14.31 -10.07
N GLY A 125 -22.89 14.10 -8.75
CA GLY A 125 -22.49 12.83 -8.14
C GLY A 125 -20.98 12.67 -7.85
N TYR A 126 -20.15 13.68 -8.13
CA TYR A 126 -18.71 13.65 -7.86
C TYR A 126 -18.29 14.79 -6.93
N ARG A 127 -17.32 14.52 -6.05
CA ARG A 127 -16.87 15.47 -5.02
C ARG A 127 -15.82 16.45 -5.56
N GLU A 128 -16.27 17.65 -5.96
CA GLU A 128 -15.40 18.76 -6.39
C GLU A 128 -14.88 19.61 -5.20
N ILE A 129 -15.53 19.47 -4.05
CA ILE A 129 -15.31 20.27 -2.85
C ILE A 129 -15.03 19.32 -1.67
N ILE A 130 -14.04 19.67 -0.85
CA ILE A 130 -13.79 19.05 0.45
C ILE A 130 -13.86 20.09 1.56
N ASP A 131 -14.49 19.70 2.66
CA ASP A 131 -14.61 20.48 3.87
C ASP A 131 -13.54 20.04 4.90
N VAL A 132 -12.59 20.91 5.19
CA VAL A 132 -11.55 20.68 6.20
C VAL A 132 -12.02 21.29 7.52
N ASN A 133 -12.33 20.43 8.49
CA ASN A 133 -12.70 20.83 9.84
C ASN A 133 -11.44 20.91 10.70
N ILE A 134 -11.26 21.99 11.46
CA ILE A 134 -10.18 22.15 12.42
C ILE A 134 -10.80 22.01 13.80
N LEU A 135 -10.44 20.96 14.50
CA LEU A 135 -10.96 20.63 15.82
C LEU A 135 -9.88 20.92 16.87
N GLY A 136 -10.17 21.87 17.74
CA GLY A 136 -9.35 22.16 18.91
C GLY A 136 -9.85 21.42 20.16
N PRO A 137 -9.08 21.45 21.26
CA PRO A 137 -9.58 21.01 22.56
C PRO A 137 -10.83 21.82 22.91
N ALA A 138 -11.85 21.17 23.47
CA ALA A 138 -13.06 21.88 23.88
C ALA A 138 -12.71 22.97 24.91
N THR A 139 -13.23 24.18 24.70
CA THR A 139 -13.21 25.23 25.72
C THR A 139 -14.51 25.13 26.51
N SER A 140 -14.48 25.52 27.79
CA SER A 140 -15.63 25.46 28.71
C SER A 140 -16.88 26.24 28.26
N GLU A 141 -16.82 26.95 27.13
CA GLU A 141 -17.86 27.85 26.63
C GLU A 141 -18.73 27.24 25.52
N THR A 142 -18.28 26.19 24.81
CA THR A 142 -19.00 25.69 23.61
C THR A 142 -19.98 24.55 23.91
N GLY A 143 -19.71 23.70 24.91
CA GLY A 143 -20.61 22.62 25.35
C GLY A 143 -21.02 21.60 24.26
N CYS A 144 -20.32 21.58 23.13
CA CYS A 144 -20.64 20.74 21.98
C CYS A 144 -19.54 19.68 21.80
N HIS A 145 -19.87 18.43 22.11
CA HIS A 145 -18.99 17.31 21.79
C HIS A 145 -18.97 17.06 20.28
N SER A 146 -17.78 16.98 19.73
CA SER A 146 -17.53 16.61 18.35
C SER A 146 -16.57 15.44 18.30
N GLY A 147 -16.75 14.55 17.31
CA GLY A 147 -15.87 13.42 17.10
C GLY A 147 -15.62 13.15 15.63
N SER A 148 -14.61 12.35 15.36
CA SER A 148 -14.16 12.05 14.01
C SER A 148 -13.30 10.79 13.98
N PHE A 149 -13.26 10.08 12.85
CA PHE A 149 -12.07 9.29 12.56
C PHE A 149 -10.84 10.20 12.55
N ARG A 150 -9.72 9.72 13.07
CA ARG A 150 -8.43 10.44 13.10
C ARG A 150 -7.96 10.78 11.69
N THR A 151 -8.16 9.87 10.75
CA THR A 151 -7.81 10.03 9.33
C THR A 151 -8.97 9.57 8.44
N SER A 152 -9.05 10.11 7.23
CA SER A 152 -9.97 9.61 6.20
C SER A 152 -9.42 8.43 5.40
N ARG A 153 -8.15 8.06 5.60
CA ARG A 153 -7.50 6.96 4.89
C ARG A 153 -6.43 6.29 5.75
N VAL A 154 -6.41 4.97 5.75
CA VAL A 154 -5.41 4.12 6.42
C VAL A 154 -4.83 3.17 5.38
N ILE A 155 -3.50 3.00 5.41
CA ILE A 155 -2.81 1.96 4.68
C ILE A 155 -2.47 0.88 5.70
N ALA A 156 -2.96 -0.34 5.47
CA ALA A 156 -2.74 -1.48 6.34
C ALA A 156 -2.04 -2.58 5.54
N ASN A 157 -1.01 -3.16 6.14
CA ASN A 157 -0.36 -4.31 5.57
C ASN A 157 -1.17 -5.55 5.91
N GLU A 158 -1.45 -6.36 4.90
CA GLU A 158 -2.13 -7.64 5.03
C GLU A 158 -1.44 -8.54 6.08
N GLY A 159 -0.11 -8.62 6.05
CA GLY A 159 0.74 -9.41 6.95
C GLY A 159 0.69 -9.00 8.42
N ASP A 160 0.16 -7.81 8.73
CA ASP A 160 -0.10 -7.42 10.13
C ASP A 160 -1.31 -8.18 10.71
N GLY A 161 -2.11 -8.83 9.86
CA GLY A 161 -3.35 -9.54 10.20
C GLY A 161 -4.47 -8.64 10.73
N SER A 162 -4.22 -7.33 10.85
CA SER A 162 -5.19 -6.36 11.32
C SER A 162 -4.88 -4.94 10.90
N ALA A 163 -5.94 -4.15 10.73
CA ALA A 163 -5.89 -2.70 10.60
C ALA A 163 -6.50 -2.05 11.84
N VAL A 164 -5.98 -0.89 12.26
CA VAL A 164 -6.54 -0.13 13.40
C VAL A 164 -7.09 1.20 12.91
N LEU A 165 -8.35 1.48 13.23
CA LEU A 165 -8.99 2.76 12.96
C LEU A 165 -9.19 3.51 14.27
N THR A 166 -8.61 4.70 14.40
CA THR A 166 -8.75 5.50 15.62
C THR A 166 -9.92 6.48 15.49
N LEU A 167 -10.86 6.40 16.43
CA LEU A 167 -11.90 7.39 16.67
C LEU A 167 -11.44 8.34 17.76
N ILE A 168 -11.70 9.63 17.60
CA ILE A 168 -11.34 10.66 18.59
C ILE A 168 -12.54 11.56 18.83
N VAL A 169 -12.63 12.09 20.04
CA VAL A 169 -13.56 13.15 20.45
C VAL A 169 -12.78 14.31 21.05
N ASN A 170 -13.29 15.54 20.89
CA ASN A 170 -12.65 16.76 21.39
C ASN A 170 -12.65 16.90 22.92
N GLU A 171 -13.55 16.21 23.59
CA GLU A 171 -13.66 16.20 25.06
C GLU A 171 -14.25 14.87 25.55
N PRO A 172 -13.84 14.40 26.74
CA PRO A 172 -14.32 13.15 27.29
C PRO A 172 -15.80 13.24 27.67
N PHE A 173 -16.49 12.10 27.60
CA PHE A 173 -17.87 11.96 28.06
C PHE A 173 -17.92 11.43 29.48
N ASP A 174 -18.93 11.85 30.25
CA ASP A 174 -19.20 11.32 31.62
C ASP A 174 -19.69 9.87 31.62
N GLU A 175 -20.14 9.37 30.47
CA GLU A 175 -20.69 8.04 30.26
C GLU A 175 -20.12 7.44 28.98
N ASP A 176 -20.15 6.11 28.88
CA ASP A 176 -19.70 5.40 27.68
C ASP A 176 -20.45 5.89 26.44
N LEU A 177 -19.70 6.29 25.41
CA LEU A 177 -20.25 6.69 24.12
C LEU A 177 -20.24 5.49 23.16
N VAL A 178 -21.42 5.15 22.66
CA VAL A 178 -21.60 4.08 21.67
C VAL A 178 -21.59 4.68 20.27
N ILE A 179 -20.65 4.25 19.43
CA ILE A 179 -20.48 4.70 18.05
C ILE A 179 -20.80 3.51 17.12
N PRO A 180 -21.98 3.49 16.48
CA PRO A 180 -22.31 2.48 15.49
C PRO A 180 -21.53 2.71 14.20
N TYR A 181 -20.94 1.65 13.64
CA TYR A 181 -20.18 1.71 12.38
C TYR A 181 -20.40 0.45 11.53
N ARG A 182 -20.10 0.54 10.24
CA ARG A 182 -20.15 -0.61 9.32
C ARG A 182 -19.12 -0.51 8.21
N VAL A 183 -18.85 -1.61 7.54
CA VAL A 183 -18.25 -1.57 6.20
C VAL A 183 -19.32 -1.15 5.19
N ASN A 184 -19.01 -0.16 4.36
CA ASN A 184 -19.90 0.33 3.32
C ASN A 184 -19.76 -0.52 2.05
N LEU A 185 -20.65 -1.52 1.91
CA LEU A 185 -20.66 -2.46 0.77
C LEU A 185 -21.14 -1.83 -0.55
N GLU A 186 -21.76 -0.65 -0.51
CA GLU A 186 -22.20 0.08 -1.70
C GLU A 186 -21.11 0.98 -2.28
N TRP A 187 -20.00 1.16 -1.55
CA TRP A 187 -18.90 1.97 -2.02
C TRP A 187 -18.05 1.21 -3.04
N THR A 188 -17.94 1.77 -4.24
CA THR A 188 -17.27 1.14 -5.38
C THR A 188 -15.91 1.73 -5.72
N GLY A 189 -15.28 2.51 -4.83
CA GLY A 189 -13.88 2.95 -4.88
C GLY A 189 -13.31 3.39 -6.24
N THR A 190 -11.98 3.38 -6.35
CA THR A 190 -11.23 3.65 -7.59
C THR A 190 -10.15 2.61 -7.89
N THR A 191 -9.95 1.66 -6.98
CA THR A 191 -9.07 0.50 -7.12
C THR A 191 -9.88 -0.79 -6.93
N SER A 192 -9.21 -1.95 -6.86
CA SER A 192 -9.85 -3.24 -6.59
C SER A 192 -10.62 -3.23 -5.26
N HIS A 193 -11.77 -3.90 -5.23
CA HIS A 193 -12.61 -3.98 -4.03
C HIS A 193 -12.21 -5.16 -3.17
N ALA A 194 -11.84 -4.85 -1.93
CA ALA A 194 -11.69 -5.87 -0.92
C ALA A 194 -13.05 -6.53 -0.65
N ARG A 195 -13.03 -7.86 -0.58
CA ARG A 195 -14.14 -8.78 -0.41
C ARG A 195 -14.16 -9.35 1.00
N HIS A 196 -15.36 -9.36 1.56
CA HIS A 196 -15.60 -9.93 2.87
C HIS A 196 -15.29 -11.44 2.92
N GLU A 197 -14.63 -11.86 4.00
CA GLU A 197 -14.08 -13.20 4.27
C GLU A 197 -12.90 -13.66 3.40
N ILE A 198 -12.55 -12.89 2.37
CA ILE A 198 -11.36 -13.13 1.56
C ILE A 198 -10.24 -12.22 2.07
N ASP A 199 -10.50 -10.91 2.13
CA ASP A 199 -9.43 -9.92 2.40
C ASP A 199 -9.58 -9.30 3.81
N TYR A 200 -10.82 -9.23 4.32
CA TYR A 200 -11.11 -8.81 5.69
C TYR A 200 -12.28 -9.56 6.31
N MET A 201 -12.32 -9.61 7.64
CA MET A 201 -13.42 -10.20 8.40
C MET A 201 -14.31 -9.15 9.06
N TYR A 202 -15.54 -9.02 8.56
CA TYR A 202 -16.58 -8.14 9.11
C TYR A 202 -17.87 -8.94 9.40
N ARG A 203 -17.88 -9.66 10.53
CA ARG A 203 -19.07 -10.36 11.00
C ARG A 203 -19.87 -9.52 11.97
N VAL A 204 -21.13 -9.25 11.65
CA VAL A 204 -22.10 -8.61 12.54
C VAL A 204 -22.78 -9.68 13.38
N ALA A 205 -22.91 -9.47 14.69
CA ALA A 205 -23.57 -10.46 15.54
C ALA A 205 -25.06 -10.55 15.20
N HIS A 206 -25.68 -11.74 15.33
CA HIS A 206 -27.12 -11.93 15.06
C HIS A 206 -28.06 -11.03 15.87
N HIS A 207 -27.57 -10.41 16.95
CA HIS A 207 -28.32 -9.49 17.82
C HIS A 207 -28.05 -8.01 17.56
N GLU A 208 -27.14 -7.67 16.65
CA GLU A 208 -26.90 -6.29 16.22
C GLU A 208 -27.91 -5.93 15.11
N GLU A 209 -28.89 -5.10 15.44
CA GLU A 209 -29.90 -4.64 14.49
C GLU A 209 -29.25 -3.87 13.33
N MET A 210 -29.67 -4.16 12.10
CA MET A 210 -29.37 -3.38 10.88
C MET A 210 -27.92 -3.42 10.33
N GLY A 211 -27.07 -4.37 10.75
CA GLY A 211 -25.77 -4.59 10.08
C GLY A 211 -24.61 -3.70 10.58
N TYR A 212 -24.79 -3.03 11.72
CA TYR A 212 -23.77 -2.17 12.33
C TYR A 212 -23.11 -2.85 13.52
N LYS A 213 -21.79 -2.75 13.61
CA LYS A 213 -21.03 -3.01 14.83
C LYS A 213 -21.07 -1.80 15.76
N ARG A 214 -20.77 -2.02 17.04
CA ARG A 214 -20.72 -0.97 18.07
C ARG A 214 -19.31 -0.81 18.62
N ALA A 215 -18.72 0.35 18.40
CA ALA A 215 -17.52 0.79 19.10
C ALA A 215 -17.95 1.50 20.39
N ILE A 216 -17.33 1.18 21.53
CA ILE A 216 -17.68 1.76 22.83
C ILE A 216 -16.46 2.55 23.31
N LEU A 217 -16.57 3.89 23.27
CA LEU A 217 -15.59 4.78 23.87
C LEU A 217 -15.90 4.89 25.37
N PRO A 218 -15.02 4.42 26.27
CA PRO A 218 -15.29 4.46 27.71
C PRO A 218 -15.42 5.89 28.23
N ALA A 219 -16.22 6.07 29.28
CA ALA A 219 -16.31 7.34 29.99
C ALA A 219 -14.92 7.85 30.42
N GLY A 220 -14.65 9.14 30.24
CA GLY A 220 -13.36 9.76 30.56
C GLY A 220 -12.29 9.66 29.48
N GLU A 221 -12.47 8.83 28.45
CA GLU A 221 -11.53 8.69 27.34
C GLU A 221 -11.86 9.66 26.18
N THR A 222 -10.84 10.06 25.43
CA THR A 222 -10.97 10.91 24.24
C THR A 222 -10.67 10.19 22.93
N SER A 223 -10.18 8.95 22.98
CA SER A 223 -9.87 8.16 21.79
C SER A 223 -10.18 6.68 21.98
N LEU A 224 -10.53 6.02 20.88
CA LEU A 224 -10.78 4.59 20.81
C LEU A 224 -10.20 4.01 19.53
N ASP A 225 -9.37 2.97 19.69
CA ASP A 225 -8.89 2.16 18.57
C ASP A 225 -9.88 1.05 18.26
N VAL A 226 -10.28 0.98 17.00
CA VAL A 226 -11.23 0.00 16.47
C VAL A 226 -10.47 -0.95 15.53
N PRO A 227 -10.09 -2.14 16.00
CA PRO A 227 -9.37 -3.10 15.18
C PRO A 227 -10.30 -3.77 14.17
N PHE A 228 -9.76 -3.99 12.97
CA PHE A 228 -10.35 -4.78 11.89
C PHE A 228 -9.41 -5.93 11.57
N GLN A 229 -9.97 -7.13 11.46
CA GLN A 229 -9.18 -8.30 11.08
C GLN A 229 -9.00 -8.34 9.58
N LEU A 230 -7.75 -8.40 9.14
CA LEU A 230 -7.37 -8.67 7.77
C LEU A 230 -7.09 -10.16 7.62
N ARG A 231 -7.08 -10.63 6.37
CA ARG A 231 -6.63 -11.97 6.03
C ARG A 231 -5.26 -11.82 5.38
N ASP A 232 -4.30 -12.49 5.98
CA ASP A 232 -2.95 -12.70 5.47
C ASP A 232 -2.95 -14.06 4.78
N ASP A 233 -2.80 -14.03 3.46
CA ASP A 233 -2.52 -15.21 2.66
C ASP A 233 -1.13 -15.15 2.00
N ASP A 234 -0.89 -15.94 0.95
CA ASP A 234 0.42 -16.03 0.27
C ASP A 234 0.27 -15.72 -1.24
N ILE A 235 -0.80 -15.02 -1.61
CA ILE A 235 -1.22 -14.80 -2.99
C ILE A 235 -0.99 -13.32 -3.35
N PRO A 236 -0.10 -13.04 -4.32
CA PRO A 236 0.16 -11.66 -4.71
C PRO A 236 -1.06 -10.95 -5.32
N GLU A 237 -1.60 -9.94 -4.64
CA GLU A 237 -2.83 -9.22 -4.97
C GLU A 237 -2.65 -7.69 -5.07
N ASP A 238 -3.39 -7.07 -6.01
CA ASP A 238 -3.29 -5.62 -6.19
C ASP A 238 -3.86 -4.92 -4.96
N VAL A 239 -3.41 -3.69 -4.66
CA VAL A 239 -3.96 -2.93 -3.54
C VAL A 239 -5.48 -2.89 -3.61
N GLU A 240 -6.11 -3.41 -2.57
CA GLU A 240 -7.56 -3.50 -2.47
C GLU A 240 -8.09 -2.51 -1.43
N GLN A 241 -9.34 -2.09 -1.61
CA GLN A 241 -9.95 -1.10 -0.73
C GLN A 241 -11.31 -1.54 -0.21
N PHE A 242 -11.56 -1.17 1.04
CA PHE A 242 -12.90 -1.09 1.60
C PHE A 242 -13.09 0.22 2.37
N MET A 243 -14.34 0.65 2.52
CA MET A 243 -14.68 1.85 3.28
C MET A 243 -15.41 1.45 4.56
N VAL A 244 -14.98 2.02 5.68
CA VAL A 244 -15.71 1.97 6.95
C VAL A 244 -16.44 3.29 7.15
N GLN A 245 -17.70 3.21 7.59
CA GLN A 245 -18.57 4.36 7.80
C GLN A 245 -19.26 4.30 9.16
N ILE A 246 -19.25 5.41 9.89
CA ILE A 246 -20.05 5.63 11.10
C ILE A 246 -21.49 5.90 10.71
N ASN A 247 -22.43 5.26 11.40
CA ASN A 247 -23.86 5.54 11.22
C ASN A 247 -24.26 6.81 11.98
N ARG A 248 -24.51 7.90 11.26
CA ARG A 248 -24.93 9.16 11.88
C ARG A 248 -26.34 9.11 12.47
N ASP A 249 -27.25 8.34 11.86
CA ASP A 249 -28.68 8.36 12.18
C ASP A 249 -29.00 7.77 13.56
N ASN A 250 -28.09 6.94 14.10
CA ASN A 250 -28.25 6.24 15.38
C ASN A 250 -27.21 6.68 16.42
N LEU A 251 -26.56 7.82 16.20
CA LEU A 251 -25.74 8.44 17.23
C LEU A 251 -26.62 9.15 18.23
N SER A 252 -26.21 9.15 19.50
CA SER A 252 -26.86 10.01 20.48
C SER A 252 -26.80 11.46 20.01
N HIS A 253 -27.86 12.25 20.22
CA HIS A 253 -27.87 13.70 19.94
C HIS A 253 -26.78 14.50 20.70
N ARG A 254 -25.91 13.82 21.45
CA ARG A 254 -24.86 14.39 22.29
C ARG A 254 -23.53 14.58 21.55
N ILE A 255 -23.36 14.05 20.33
CA ILE A 255 -22.11 14.19 19.57
C ILE A 255 -22.34 14.58 18.10
N ASN A 256 -21.54 15.51 17.60
CA ASN A 256 -21.46 15.85 16.19
C ASN A 256 -20.27 15.13 15.53
N ILE A 257 -20.54 14.21 14.59
CA ILE A 257 -19.46 13.52 13.86
C ILE A 257 -19.06 14.30 12.62
N LEU A 258 -17.80 14.70 12.58
CA LEU A 258 -17.17 15.43 11.49
C LEU A 258 -16.77 14.45 10.38
N THR A 259 -15.63 13.75 10.49
CA THR A 259 -15.27 12.69 9.51
C THR A 259 -15.85 11.35 9.94
N ASP A 260 -16.81 10.86 9.18
CA ASP A 260 -17.55 9.61 9.43
C ASP A 260 -17.14 8.46 8.51
N THR A 261 -16.24 8.68 7.56
CA THR A 261 -15.76 7.65 6.64
C THR A 261 -14.25 7.54 6.68
N VAL A 262 -13.75 6.33 6.60
CA VAL A 262 -12.33 6.03 6.41
C VAL A 262 -12.19 4.94 5.35
N ILE A 263 -11.29 5.17 4.39
CA ILE A 263 -10.91 4.18 3.38
C ILE A 263 -9.71 3.40 3.93
N VAL A 264 -9.77 2.08 3.87
CA VAL A 264 -8.64 1.21 4.22
C VAL A 264 -8.08 0.65 2.93
N ASP A 265 -6.81 0.95 2.67
CA ASP A 265 -6.00 0.28 1.66
C ASP A 265 -5.37 -0.96 2.29
N ILE A 266 -5.68 -2.13 1.75
CA ILE A 266 -4.97 -3.37 2.05
C ILE A 266 -3.81 -3.46 1.07
N VAL A 267 -2.59 -3.39 1.60
CA VAL A 267 -1.37 -3.57 0.84
C VAL A 267 -0.84 -4.96 1.13
N ASP A 268 -0.73 -5.73 0.07
CA ASP A 268 -0.18 -7.07 0.03
C ASP A 268 1.35 -7.04 0.30
N ASN A 269 1.79 -7.80 1.32
CA ASN A 269 3.18 -8.07 1.68
C ASN A 269 3.84 -9.13 0.81
N ASP A 270 3.08 -9.87 0.01
CA ASP A 270 3.54 -10.90 -0.91
C ASP A 270 4.04 -10.35 -2.25
N ARG A 271 4.53 -9.11 -2.19
CA ARG A 271 5.01 -8.36 -3.35
C ARG A 271 6.36 -7.74 -3.07
N CYS A 272 7.03 -7.44 -4.18
CA CYS A 272 8.33 -6.78 -4.20
C CYS A 272 8.19 -5.37 -4.80
N PRO A 273 7.55 -4.41 -4.09
CA PRO A 273 7.24 -3.09 -4.64
C PRO A 273 8.50 -2.33 -5.09
N ASP A 274 9.59 -2.48 -4.34
CA ASP A 274 10.89 -1.85 -4.63
C ASP A 274 11.75 -2.63 -5.63
N THR A 275 11.26 -3.77 -6.14
CA THR A 275 12.01 -4.58 -7.11
C THR A 275 11.05 -5.13 -8.17
N PRO A 276 10.64 -4.27 -9.11
CA PRO A 276 9.72 -4.66 -10.18
C PRO A 276 10.23 -5.89 -10.94
N GLY A 277 9.39 -6.92 -11.03
CA GLY A 277 9.70 -8.17 -11.71
C GLY A 277 10.47 -9.21 -10.86
N ALA A 278 10.71 -8.93 -9.58
CA ALA A 278 11.10 -9.96 -8.62
C ALA A 278 9.93 -10.92 -8.34
N GLN A 279 10.27 -12.16 -7.99
CA GLN A 279 9.31 -13.13 -7.48
C GLN A 279 9.30 -13.05 -5.95
N TYR A 280 8.12 -13.06 -5.35
CA TYR A 280 7.96 -13.16 -3.90
C TYR A 280 7.83 -14.62 -3.48
N TYR A 281 8.39 -14.96 -2.33
CA TYR A 281 8.12 -16.19 -1.60
C TYR A 281 8.59 -16.07 -0.15
N ASP A 282 7.73 -16.48 0.79
CA ASP A 282 8.04 -16.64 2.22
C ASP A 282 8.75 -15.42 2.84
N GLY A 283 8.18 -14.22 2.62
CA GLY A 283 8.75 -12.97 3.11
C GLY A 283 9.99 -12.47 2.36
N SER A 284 10.40 -13.13 1.28
CA SER A 284 11.61 -12.81 0.50
C SER A 284 11.30 -12.48 -0.97
N CYS A 285 12.12 -11.60 -1.54
CA CYS A 285 12.07 -11.15 -2.92
C CYS A 285 13.29 -11.66 -3.70
N TYR A 286 13.03 -12.46 -4.73
CA TYR A 286 14.03 -13.09 -5.58
C TYR A 286 14.14 -12.38 -6.92
N PHE A 287 15.34 -11.96 -7.29
CA PHE A 287 15.59 -11.25 -8.54
C PHE A 287 16.97 -11.56 -9.11
N LYS A 288 17.12 -11.48 -10.43
CA LYS A 288 18.40 -11.75 -11.09
C LYS A 288 19.27 -10.51 -11.22
N VAL A 289 20.57 -10.68 -11.00
CA VAL A 289 21.60 -9.68 -11.30
C VAL A 289 22.55 -10.16 -12.39
N PHE A 290 23.09 -9.23 -13.16
CA PHE A 290 24.09 -9.47 -14.20
C PHE A 290 24.99 -8.24 -14.38
N LEU A 291 26.08 -8.40 -15.12
CA LEU A 291 26.97 -7.30 -15.50
C LEU A 291 26.54 -6.72 -16.87
N PRO A 292 26.16 -5.44 -16.95
CA PRO A 292 25.79 -4.82 -18.22
C PRO A 292 26.95 -4.85 -19.22
N GLY A 293 26.68 -5.37 -20.43
CA GLY A 293 27.69 -5.46 -21.50
C GLY A 293 28.62 -6.66 -21.40
N GLU A 294 28.57 -7.42 -20.29
CA GLU A 294 29.35 -8.64 -20.10
C GLU A 294 28.51 -9.89 -20.33
N VAL A 295 29.19 -10.97 -20.71
CA VAL A 295 28.56 -12.25 -21.06
C VAL A 295 28.54 -13.22 -19.88
N VAL A 296 29.38 -12.99 -18.87
CA VAL A 296 29.62 -13.85 -17.72
C VAL A 296 29.74 -12.96 -16.48
N ILE A 297 29.33 -13.47 -15.33
CA ILE A 297 29.52 -12.83 -14.03
C ILE A 297 30.23 -13.83 -13.11
N SER A 298 31.21 -13.39 -12.34
CA SER A 298 31.80 -14.21 -11.28
C SER A 298 30.92 -14.26 -10.04
N ALA A 299 31.16 -15.21 -9.14
CA ALA A 299 30.42 -15.29 -7.87
C ALA A 299 30.61 -14.01 -7.03
N ASP A 300 31.85 -13.50 -6.92
CA ASP A 300 32.14 -12.29 -6.14
C ASP A 300 31.44 -11.05 -6.71
N GLU A 301 31.37 -10.92 -8.04
CA GLU A 301 30.63 -9.83 -8.69
C GLU A 301 29.12 -9.95 -8.48
N ALA A 302 28.58 -11.17 -8.49
CA ALA A 302 27.18 -11.42 -8.21
C ALA A 302 26.84 -11.09 -6.75
N ILE A 303 27.67 -11.51 -5.80
CA ILE A 303 27.58 -11.15 -4.37
C ILE A 303 27.52 -9.64 -4.19
N ASN A 304 28.50 -8.92 -4.75
CA ASN A 304 28.57 -7.46 -4.63
C ASN A 304 27.31 -6.79 -5.20
N ARG A 305 26.79 -7.27 -6.33
CA ARG A 305 25.57 -6.73 -6.91
C ARG A 305 24.32 -7.01 -6.08
N CYS A 306 24.21 -8.18 -5.45
CA CYS A 306 23.11 -8.43 -4.52
C CYS A 306 23.19 -7.49 -3.31
N HIS A 307 24.39 -7.29 -2.75
CA HIS A 307 24.60 -6.35 -1.66
C HIS A 307 24.28 -4.89 -2.04
N ASP A 308 24.67 -4.44 -3.24
CA ASP A 308 24.31 -3.11 -3.77
C ASP A 308 22.79 -2.90 -3.90
N GLN A 309 22.01 -3.99 -3.95
CA GLN A 309 20.54 -3.98 -4.00
C GLN A 309 19.89 -4.27 -2.63
N GLY A 310 20.68 -4.28 -1.54
CA GLY A 310 20.21 -4.51 -0.18
C GLY A 310 19.91 -5.97 0.16
N GLY A 311 20.44 -6.92 -0.61
CA GLY A 311 20.25 -8.35 -0.44
C GLY A 311 21.54 -9.15 -0.41
N TYR A 312 21.42 -10.45 -0.64
CA TYR A 312 22.51 -11.42 -0.75
C TYR A 312 22.20 -12.42 -1.88
N LEU A 313 23.16 -13.28 -2.26
CA LEU A 313 22.86 -14.36 -3.20
C LEU A 313 21.92 -15.36 -2.54
N ALA A 314 20.90 -15.82 -3.28
CA ALA A 314 19.80 -16.60 -2.74
C ALA A 314 20.25 -17.78 -1.86
N ILE A 315 19.70 -17.82 -0.66
CA ILE A 315 19.72 -18.98 0.24
C ILE A 315 18.54 -19.86 -0.18
N ILE A 316 18.68 -21.18 -0.04
CA ILE A 316 17.63 -22.10 -0.48
C ILE A 316 17.40 -23.15 0.61
N GLU A 317 16.30 -23.01 1.34
CA GLU A 317 15.94 -23.85 2.47
C GLU A 317 14.83 -24.87 2.13
N SER A 318 14.22 -24.78 0.94
CA SER A 318 13.14 -25.68 0.52
C SER A 318 13.11 -26.02 -0.98
N GLU A 319 12.37 -27.08 -1.34
CA GLU A 319 12.16 -27.49 -2.74
C GLU A 319 11.37 -26.45 -3.55
N VAL A 320 10.41 -25.76 -2.90
CA VAL A 320 9.61 -24.71 -3.54
C VAL A 320 10.49 -23.51 -3.86
N GLU A 321 11.27 -23.04 -2.89
CA GLU A 321 12.23 -21.97 -3.08
C GLU A 321 13.26 -22.29 -4.16
N ASN A 322 13.76 -23.53 -4.21
CA ASN A 322 14.66 -23.97 -5.28
C ASN A 322 14.03 -23.83 -6.68
N THR A 323 12.72 -24.08 -6.79
CA THR A 323 11.97 -23.88 -8.03
C THR A 323 11.87 -22.40 -8.38
N ILE A 324 11.59 -21.54 -7.40
CA ILE A 324 11.47 -20.08 -7.57
C ILE A 324 12.81 -19.47 -7.98
N VAL A 325 13.91 -19.87 -7.36
CA VAL A 325 15.27 -19.44 -7.72
C VAL A 325 15.63 -19.93 -9.12
N SER A 326 15.28 -21.18 -9.47
CA SER A 326 15.47 -21.74 -10.82
C SER A 326 14.72 -20.93 -11.88
N ASP A 327 13.46 -20.58 -11.63
CA ASP A 327 12.61 -19.81 -12.53
C ASP A 327 13.07 -18.35 -12.65
N THR A 328 13.47 -17.73 -11.53
CA THR A 328 14.04 -16.38 -11.49
C THR A 328 15.31 -16.27 -12.33
N ALA A 329 16.09 -17.34 -12.40
CA ALA A 329 17.26 -17.45 -13.27
C ALA A 329 16.91 -17.65 -14.77
N ASP A 330 15.64 -17.47 -15.18
CA ASP A 330 15.10 -17.84 -16.50
C ASP A 330 15.44 -19.29 -16.89
N LEU A 331 15.47 -20.22 -15.93
CA LEU A 331 15.86 -21.61 -16.16
C LEU A 331 17.31 -21.78 -16.69
N LYS A 332 18.17 -20.78 -16.49
CA LYS A 332 19.59 -20.79 -16.89
C LYS A 332 20.49 -20.94 -15.67
N GLN A 333 21.76 -21.27 -15.92
CA GLN A 333 22.76 -21.34 -14.85
C GLN A 333 22.97 -19.97 -14.21
N ALA A 334 22.85 -19.94 -12.89
CA ALA A 334 23.04 -18.75 -12.07
C ALA A 334 23.79 -19.10 -10.78
N TRP A 335 24.54 -18.13 -10.25
CA TRP A 335 25.12 -18.24 -8.90
C TRP A 335 24.02 -18.19 -7.84
N ILE A 336 24.20 -18.99 -6.79
CA ILE A 336 23.41 -19.00 -5.55
C ILE A 336 24.34 -18.83 -4.35
N GLY A 337 23.79 -18.60 -3.16
CA GLY A 337 24.54 -18.17 -1.97
C GLY A 337 25.41 -19.24 -1.31
N ALA A 338 25.34 -20.50 -1.74
CA ALA A 338 26.11 -21.57 -1.13
C ALA A 338 27.61 -21.44 -1.47
N ILE A 339 28.44 -21.55 -0.44
CA ILE A 339 29.91 -21.52 -0.51
C ILE A 339 30.50 -22.73 0.20
N ARG A 340 31.68 -23.16 -0.23
CA ARG A 340 32.41 -24.22 0.48
C ARG A 340 32.78 -23.74 1.88
N ASP A 341 32.54 -24.58 2.88
CA ASP A 341 32.80 -24.24 4.27
C ASP A 341 34.33 -24.05 4.48
N PRO A 342 34.77 -22.88 4.99
CA PRO A 342 36.17 -22.62 5.28
C PRO A 342 36.75 -23.52 6.38
N ASP A 343 35.92 -24.00 7.30
CA ASP A 343 36.31 -24.80 8.46
C ASP A 343 36.26 -26.31 8.18
N ASP A 344 35.42 -26.74 7.22
CA ASP A 344 35.32 -28.12 6.73
C ASP A 344 35.21 -28.17 5.20
N GLN A 345 36.33 -28.42 4.51
CA GLN A 345 36.35 -28.39 3.05
C GLN A 345 35.49 -29.48 2.38
N ASP A 346 34.94 -30.44 3.12
CA ASP A 346 34.04 -31.47 2.59
C ASP A 346 32.56 -31.03 2.62
N THR A 347 32.24 -29.88 3.22
CA THR A 347 30.87 -29.35 3.39
C THR A 347 30.67 -27.98 2.73
N PHE A 348 29.41 -27.54 2.71
CA PHE A 348 28.98 -26.24 2.22
C PHE A 348 28.08 -25.56 3.25
N ILE A 349 28.15 -24.24 3.28
CA ILE A 349 27.31 -23.36 4.10
C ILE A 349 26.72 -22.26 3.22
N TRP A 350 25.69 -21.59 3.71
CA TRP A 350 25.19 -20.39 3.06
C TRP A 350 26.09 -19.19 3.36
N SER A 351 26.07 -18.18 2.48
CA SER A 351 26.91 -16.99 2.59
C SER A 351 26.64 -16.13 3.83
N ASP A 352 25.49 -16.32 4.49
CA ASP A 352 25.15 -15.69 5.77
C ASP A 352 25.71 -16.47 6.98
N GLY A 353 26.34 -17.62 6.76
CA GLY A 353 26.88 -18.52 7.78
C GLY A 353 25.88 -19.56 8.29
N SER A 354 24.66 -19.60 7.78
CA SER A 354 23.68 -20.63 8.14
C SER A 354 24.06 -22.00 7.54
N SER A 355 23.56 -23.06 8.18
CA SER A 355 23.85 -24.43 7.76
C SER A 355 23.05 -24.79 6.51
N LEU A 356 23.69 -25.46 5.55
CA LEU A 356 23.03 -25.97 4.36
C LEU A 356 22.22 -27.23 4.71
N VAL A 357 20.94 -27.04 5.04
CA VAL A 357 20.02 -28.13 5.47
C VAL A 357 19.22 -28.73 4.31
N PHE A 358 19.03 -27.98 3.24
CA PHE A 358 18.41 -28.41 1.99
C PHE A 358 19.44 -28.36 0.86
N ASP A 359 19.46 -29.40 0.04
CA ASP A 359 20.28 -29.45 -1.15
C ASP A 359 19.55 -30.06 -2.34
N CYS A 360 19.97 -29.64 -3.53
CA CYS A 360 19.53 -30.25 -4.78
C CYS A 360 20.74 -30.57 -5.66
N TRP A 361 21.78 -31.17 -5.08
CA TRP A 361 22.99 -31.50 -5.82
C TRP A 361 22.69 -32.40 -7.01
N ARG A 362 23.25 -32.07 -8.17
CA ARG A 362 23.24 -32.98 -9.31
C ARG A 362 23.96 -34.27 -8.92
N GLN A 363 23.50 -35.41 -9.46
CA GLN A 363 24.12 -36.70 -9.17
C GLN A 363 25.65 -36.68 -9.38
N ARG A 364 26.41 -36.98 -8.31
CA ARG A 364 27.89 -36.92 -8.22
C ARG A 364 28.49 -35.55 -7.91
N GLU A 365 27.66 -34.54 -7.67
CA GLU A 365 28.08 -33.28 -7.06
C GLU A 365 27.77 -33.30 -5.54
N PRO A 366 28.46 -32.46 -4.75
CA PRO A 366 29.64 -31.69 -5.13
C PRO A 366 30.86 -32.61 -5.34
N ASN A 367 31.70 -32.32 -6.34
CA ASN A 367 32.85 -33.18 -6.68
C ASN A 367 34.22 -32.55 -6.44
N ASN A 368 34.25 -31.25 -6.12
CA ASN A 368 35.44 -30.45 -5.89
C ASN A 368 36.54 -30.64 -6.95
N ARG A 369 36.19 -30.50 -8.22
CA ARG A 369 37.06 -30.76 -9.35
C ARG A 369 38.34 -29.92 -9.26
N LEU A 370 39.49 -30.60 -9.31
CA LEU A 370 40.82 -29.98 -9.18
C LEU A 370 41.05 -29.24 -7.85
N GLY A 371 40.19 -29.44 -6.84
CA GLY A 371 40.32 -28.84 -5.51
C GLY A 371 40.11 -27.33 -5.46
N ASN A 372 39.33 -26.76 -6.38
CA ASN A 372 39.11 -25.31 -6.47
C ASN A 372 37.65 -24.93 -6.81
N GLU A 373 36.68 -25.75 -6.40
CA GLU A 373 35.25 -25.48 -6.64
C GLU A 373 34.61 -25.02 -5.33
N ASN A 374 34.61 -23.71 -5.08
CA ASN A 374 34.20 -23.14 -3.80
C ASN A 374 32.87 -22.38 -3.85
N CYS A 375 32.25 -22.27 -5.03
CA CYS A 375 30.98 -21.57 -5.24
C CYS A 375 29.99 -22.49 -5.94
N VAL A 376 28.70 -22.23 -5.76
CA VAL A 376 27.64 -23.10 -6.26
C VAL A 376 26.80 -22.38 -7.31
N LYS A 377 26.44 -23.13 -8.36
CA LYS A 377 25.47 -22.69 -9.37
C LYS A 377 24.27 -23.63 -9.43
N ILE A 378 23.10 -23.06 -9.69
CA ILE A 378 21.84 -23.79 -9.95
C ILE A 378 21.69 -24.07 -11.46
N ASN A 379 20.68 -24.88 -11.82
CA ASN A 379 20.31 -25.24 -13.18
C ASN A 379 21.44 -25.95 -13.95
N TYR A 380 22.24 -26.74 -13.24
CA TYR A 380 23.31 -27.53 -13.84
C TYR A 380 22.77 -28.85 -14.40
N VAL A 381 22.86 -29.01 -15.74
CA VAL A 381 22.37 -30.16 -16.52
C VAL A 381 20.84 -30.33 -16.51
N ARG A 382 20.18 -30.06 -15.39
CA ARG A 382 18.73 -30.08 -15.18
C ARG A 382 18.30 -28.87 -14.36
N LEU A 383 17.06 -28.45 -14.54
CA LEU A 383 16.46 -27.35 -13.77
C LEU A 383 16.45 -27.69 -12.28
N GLY A 384 16.73 -26.69 -11.44
CA GLY A 384 16.83 -26.82 -9.99
C GLY A 384 18.06 -27.56 -9.46
N PHE A 385 18.86 -28.23 -10.29
CA PHE A 385 20.00 -29.03 -9.80
C PHE A 385 21.30 -28.21 -9.68
N TRP A 386 22.08 -28.51 -8.64
CA TRP A 386 23.25 -27.72 -8.25
C TRP A 386 24.57 -28.37 -8.63
N ASN A 387 25.62 -27.56 -8.76
CA ASN A 387 26.99 -27.99 -9.00
C ASN A 387 27.98 -27.01 -8.37
N ASP A 388 29.00 -27.54 -7.71
CA ASP A 388 30.14 -26.73 -7.25
C ASP A 388 31.07 -26.44 -8.42
N THR A 389 31.58 -25.21 -8.50
CA THR A 389 32.42 -24.75 -9.62
C THR A 389 33.38 -23.66 -9.14
N PRO A 390 34.49 -23.36 -9.86
CA PRO A 390 35.36 -22.28 -9.48
C PRO A 390 34.65 -20.93 -9.59
N CYS A 391 34.64 -20.15 -8.50
CA CYS A 391 33.93 -18.87 -8.36
C CYS A 391 34.18 -17.86 -9.49
N GLN A 392 35.37 -17.90 -10.10
CA GLN A 392 35.83 -16.97 -11.13
C GLN A 392 35.94 -17.60 -12.53
N GLY A 393 35.81 -18.93 -12.64
CA GLY A 393 36.23 -19.69 -13.82
C GLY A 393 35.10 -20.18 -14.72
N ASP A 394 33.84 -20.04 -14.30
CA ASP A 394 32.71 -20.63 -15.01
C ASP A 394 32.15 -19.72 -16.11
N LYS A 395 32.57 -19.98 -17.34
CA LYS A 395 32.16 -19.20 -18.53
C LYS A 395 30.69 -19.38 -18.93
N GLN A 396 29.92 -20.21 -18.22
CA GLN A 396 28.51 -20.47 -18.52
C GLN A 396 27.55 -19.69 -17.62
N VAL A 397 28.01 -19.16 -16.49
CA VAL A 397 27.16 -18.46 -15.52
C VAL A 397 27.08 -16.97 -15.87
N ARG A 398 25.87 -16.51 -16.21
CA ARG A 398 25.64 -15.12 -16.66
C ARG A 398 24.90 -14.27 -15.66
N PHE A 399 24.36 -14.90 -14.62
CA PHE A 399 23.48 -14.28 -13.65
C PHE A 399 23.87 -14.74 -12.24
N GLY A 400 23.57 -13.91 -11.24
CA GLY A 400 23.31 -14.36 -9.88
C GLY A 400 21.82 -14.23 -9.60
N VAL A 401 21.27 -15.10 -8.76
CA VAL A 401 19.95 -14.85 -8.17
C VAL A 401 20.17 -14.27 -6.79
N CYS A 402 19.64 -13.09 -6.56
CA CYS A 402 19.64 -12.42 -5.28
C CYS A 402 18.34 -12.69 -4.54
N GLU A 403 18.44 -12.60 -3.23
CA GLU A 403 17.34 -12.63 -2.27
C GLU A 403 17.48 -11.41 -1.36
N LYS A 404 16.34 -10.80 -1.01
CA LYS A 404 16.24 -9.79 0.04
C LYS A 404 14.87 -9.87 0.71
N PRO A 405 14.71 -9.41 1.96
CA PRO A 405 13.40 -9.32 2.58
C PRO A 405 12.43 -8.50 1.72
N ALA A 406 11.20 -8.99 1.56
CA ALA A 406 10.08 -8.16 1.13
C ALA A 406 9.91 -7.04 2.17
N VAL A 407 9.65 -5.82 1.71
CA VAL A 407 9.66 -4.64 2.58
C VAL A 407 8.53 -4.77 3.60
N SER A 408 8.87 -4.86 4.89
CA SER A 408 7.91 -4.62 5.97
C SER A 408 7.55 -3.13 5.99
N SER A 409 6.27 -2.82 6.12
CA SER A 409 5.63 -1.49 6.08
C SER A 409 6.19 -0.42 7.05
N ASP A 410 7.16 -0.73 7.90
CA ASP A 410 7.73 0.17 8.92
C ASP A 410 8.65 1.29 8.37
N SER A 411 8.76 1.51 7.05
CA SER A 411 9.74 2.46 6.48
C SER A 411 9.23 3.43 5.40
N MET A 412 7.93 3.73 5.35
CA MET A 412 7.41 4.86 4.54
C MET A 412 6.68 5.91 5.36
#